data_AF-V9KQQ5-F1
#
_entry.id   AF-V9KQQ5-F1
#
_cell.length_a   1.000
_cell.length_b   1.000
_cell.length_c   1.000
_cell.angle_alpha   90.00
_cell.angle_beta   90.00
_cell.angle_gamma   90.00
#
_symmetry.space_group_name_H-M   'P 1'
#
loop_
_entity.id
_entity.type
_entity.pdbx_description
1 polymer ?
#
loop_
_entity_poly.entity_id
_entity_poly.type
_entity_poly.pdbx_seq_one_letter_code
_entity_poly.pdbx_strand_id
1 'polypeptide(L)'
;TPSRKMTVKEQQEWKIPPCISNWKNAKGYTIPLDKRLAADGRGLQTVHINENFAKLAEALYIADRKAREAVEMRAQVERKMAQKEKEKKEEKLRELAQIAREKRAGIKVHEKEENERERDEIRHERRKDRQHDRNVARAAPDKRSKLQKDQDRDISELIALGVPNQRVSTEIQYDQRLFNQNKGLSSGFAGGEDELYNVYDQPWRGGKDMAQNLYRPSKNTDKDIYGDDLDTLMKNNRFVPDKEFSGTDRSRQRREGPVQFERDEEDPFGLDKFLEEAKQHGGSKRPESGRSKEYEHEGKKRRKE
;
A
#
# COMPACT_ATOMS: atom_id res chain seq x y z
N THR A 1 -26.63 26.63 -85.84
CA THR A 1 -26.33 27.92 -85.19
C THR A 1 -24.81 28.08 -85.11
N PRO A 2 -24.23 29.25 -85.41
CA PRO A 2 -22.78 29.42 -85.33
C PRO A 2 -22.31 29.39 -83.86
N SER A 3 -21.24 28.65 -83.56
CA SER A 3 -20.70 28.51 -82.21
C SER A 3 -20.13 29.84 -81.69
N ARG A 4 -20.58 30.28 -80.51
CA ARG A 4 -20.01 31.45 -79.81
C ARG A 4 -18.53 31.18 -79.50
N LYS A 5 -17.64 32.13 -79.80
CA LYS A 5 -16.22 32.04 -79.43
C LYS A 5 -16.07 32.17 -77.92
N MET A 6 -15.39 31.19 -77.32
CA MET A 6 -15.08 31.16 -75.89
C MET A 6 -14.12 32.30 -75.55
N THR A 7 -14.38 33.01 -74.44
CA THR A 7 -13.45 34.02 -73.94
C THR A 7 -12.38 33.38 -73.05
N VAL A 8 -11.19 34.00 -72.97
CA VAL A 8 -10.09 33.49 -72.12
C VAL A 8 -10.50 33.45 -70.64
N LYS A 9 -11.28 34.44 -70.19
CA LYS A 9 -11.81 34.50 -68.82
C LYS A 9 -12.71 33.31 -68.52
N GLU A 10 -13.64 33.02 -69.42
CA GLU A 10 -14.54 31.87 -69.29
C GLU A 10 -13.74 30.57 -69.25
N GLN A 11 -12.75 30.40 -70.12
CA GLN A 11 -11.89 29.22 -70.09
C GLN A 11 -11.11 29.05 -68.77
N GLN A 12 -10.69 30.14 -68.13
CA GLN A 12 -10.00 30.09 -66.84
C GLN A 12 -10.93 29.73 -65.68
N GLU A 13 -12.15 30.27 -65.68
CA GLU A 13 -13.17 30.00 -64.65
C GLU A 13 -13.61 28.53 -64.68
N TRP A 14 -13.64 27.92 -65.87
CA TRP A 14 -13.93 26.50 -66.06
C TRP A 14 -12.73 25.56 -65.82
N LYS A 15 -11.59 26.07 -65.33
CA LYS A 15 -10.43 25.23 -65.02
C LYS A 15 -10.66 24.49 -63.69
N ILE A 16 -10.95 23.20 -63.78
CA ILE A 16 -11.21 22.35 -62.62
C ILE A 16 -9.89 22.08 -61.84
N PRO A 17 -9.83 22.38 -60.53
CA PRO A 17 -8.68 22.05 -59.70
C PRO A 17 -8.46 20.52 -59.59
N PRO A 18 -7.21 20.04 -59.48
CA PRO A 18 -6.93 18.63 -59.31
C PRO A 18 -7.49 18.11 -57.97
N CYS A 19 -8.07 16.90 -57.98
CA CYS A 19 -8.56 16.27 -56.76
C CYS A 19 -7.39 15.66 -55.96
N ILE A 20 -7.05 16.30 -54.84
CA ILE A 20 -6.07 15.78 -53.90
C ILE A 20 -6.85 15.14 -52.75
N SER A 21 -6.74 13.81 -52.63
CA SER A 21 -7.46 13.08 -51.59
C SER A 21 -6.59 12.83 -50.37
N ASN A 22 -7.19 12.87 -49.17
CA ASN A 22 -6.52 12.53 -47.92
C ASN A 22 -6.39 11.00 -47.71
N TRP A 23 -7.05 10.17 -48.52
CA TRP A 23 -7.09 8.71 -48.35
C TRP A 23 -6.38 7.89 -49.43
N LYS A 24 -6.33 8.37 -50.68
CA LYS A 24 -5.86 7.59 -51.84
C LYS A 24 -4.81 8.35 -52.64
N ASN A 25 -3.72 7.66 -52.94
CA ASN A 25 -2.65 8.13 -53.82
C ASN A 25 -2.19 6.98 -54.74
N ALA A 26 -3.04 6.60 -55.69
CA ALA A 26 -2.83 5.39 -56.51
C ALA A 26 -1.53 5.43 -57.35
N LYS A 27 -1.10 6.62 -57.77
CA LYS A 27 0.12 6.82 -58.58
C LYS A 27 1.33 7.25 -57.75
N GLY A 28 1.22 7.31 -56.42
CA GLY A 28 2.34 7.63 -55.54
C GLY A 28 2.90 9.05 -55.71
N TYR A 29 2.11 10.03 -56.13
CA TYR A 29 2.59 11.41 -56.30
C TYR A 29 3.09 12.01 -54.98
N THR A 30 4.24 12.71 -55.05
CA THR A 30 4.76 13.52 -53.94
C THR A 30 4.00 14.85 -53.90
N ILE A 31 3.08 14.98 -52.95
CA ILE A 31 2.20 16.15 -52.80
C ILE A 31 2.59 16.89 -51.52
N PRO A 32 2.85 18.21 -51.57
CA PRO A 32 3.22 19.01 -50.42
C PRO A 32 2.06 19.14 -49.40
N LEU A 33 2.40 19.44 -48.15
CA LEU A 33 1.46 19.40 -47.02
C LEU A 33 0.34 20.45 -47.12
N ASP A 34 0.66 21.65 -47.60
CA ASP A 34 -0.31 22.73 -47.82
C ASP A 34 -1.44 22.28 -48.75
N LYS A 35 -1.12 21.55 -49.83
CA LYS A 35 -2.11 21.06 -50.79
C LYS A 35 -2.93 19.88 -50.29
N ARG A 36 -2.38 19.06 -49.38
CA ARG A 36 -3.12 18.00 -48.69
C ARG A 36 -4.09 18.59 -47.66
N LEU A 37 -3.63 19.57 -46.89
CA LEU A 37 -4.41 20.19 -45.82
C LEU A 37 -5.46 21.19 -46.35
N ALA A 38 -5.25 21.77 -47.53
CA ALA A 38 -6.17 22.74 -48.12
C ALA A 38 -7.59 22.21 -48.33
N ALA A 39 -7.74 20.90 -48.58
CA ALA A 39 -9.04 20.27 -48.83
C ALA A 39 -9.79 19.86 -47.55
N ASP A 40 -9.17 20.03 -46.39
CA ASP A 40 -9.62 19.44 -45.14
C ASP A 40 -10.82 20.18 -44.52
N GLY A 41 -11.03 21.45 -44.87
CA GLY A 41 -12.19 22.25 -44.43
C GLY A 41 -12.27 22.50 -42.92
N ARG A 42 -11.53 21.75 -42.09
CA ARG A 42 -11.44 21.88 -40.63
C ARG A 42 -10.95 23.25 -40.19
N GLY A 43 -10.10 23.90 -41.00
CA GLY A 43 -9.66 25.28 -40.76
C GLY A 43 -10.70 26.36 -41.09
N LEU A 44 -11.80 26.01 -41.77
CA LEU A 44 -12.88 26.93 -42.10
C LEU A 44 -14.01 26.90 -41.05
N GLN A 45 -14.09 25.84 -40.24
CA GLN A 45 -15.06 25.74 -39.17
C GLN A 45 -14.57 26.48 -37.92
N THR A 46 -15.15 27.66 -37.65
CA THR A 46 -14.98 28.30 -36.35
C THR A 46 -15.84 27.58 -35.31
N VAL A 47 -15.20 27.11 -34.24
CA VAL A 47 -15.91 26.47 -33.12
C VAL A 47 -16.59 27.57 -32.30
N HIS A 48 -17.91 27.55 -32.26
CA HIS A 48 -18.71 28.45 -31.42
C HIS A 48 -19.31 27.67 -30.26
N ILE A 49 -19.35 28.27 -29.07
CA ILE A 49 -19.88 27.65 -27.84
C ILE A 49 -21.19 28.34 -27.45
N ASN A 50 -22.17 27.54 -27.02
CA ASN A 50 -23.49 28.03 -26.59
C ASN A 50 -23.45 28.54 -25.13
N GLU A 51 -24.08 29.68 -24.85
CA GLU A 51 -24.20 30.26 -23.50
C GLU A 51 -24.98 29.37 -22.51
N ASN A 52 -25.81 28.45 -22.99
CA ASN A 52 -26.52 27.51 -22.12
C ASN A 52 -25.57 26.62 -21.31
N PHE A 53 -24.34 26.39 -21.80
CA PHE A 53 -23.33 25.67 -21.03
C PHE A 53 -22.92 26.45 -19.77
N ALA A 54 -22.81 27.78 -19.85
CA ALA A 54 -22.49 28.61 -18.69
C ALA A 54 -23.66 28.60 -17.68
N LYS A 55 -24.90 28.79 -18.16
CA LYS A 55 -26.10 28.74 -17.30
C LYS A 55 -26.24 27.41 -16.57
N LEU A 56 -25.98 26.30 -17.27
CA LEU A 56 -26.01 24.97 -16.66
C LEU A 56 -24.90 24.79 -15.62
N ALA A 57 -23.67 25.20 -15.94
CA ALA A 57 -22.54 25.10 -15.01
C ALA A 57 -22.80 25.91 -13.73
N GLU A 58 -23.31 27.14 -13.85
CA GLU A 58 -23.67 27.98 -12.71
C GLU A 58 -24.81 27.37 -11.89
N ALA A 59 -25.85 26.85 -12.54
CA ALA A 59 -26.96 26.20 -11.86
C ALA A 59 -26.50 24.98 -11.04
N LEU A 60 -25.61 24.15 -11.61
CA LEU A 60 -25.03 23.00 -10.91
C LEU A 60 -24.14 23.45 -9.74
N TYR A 61 -23.37 24.51 -9.90
CA TYR A 61 -22.52 25.04 -8.84
C TYR A 61 -23.34 25.58 -7.66
N ILE A 62 -24.43 26.31 -7.94
CA ILE A 62 -25.35 26.80 -6.92
C ILE A 62 -26.07 25.63 -6.23
N ALA A 63 -26.49 24.63 -7.00
CA ALA A 63 -27.15 23.44 -6.48
C ALA A 63 -26.24 22.65 -5.54
N ASP A 64 -24.98 22.41 -5.93
CA ASP A 64 -24.00 21.70 -5.08
C ASP A 64 -23.74 22.46 -3.78
N ARG A 65 -23.54 23.79 -3.85
CA ARG A 65 -23.33 24.61 -2.65
C ARG A 65 -24.52 24.50 -1.68
N LYS A 66 -25.74 24.66 -2.19
CA LYS A 66 -26.96 24.53 -1.36
C LYS A 66 -27.15 23.12 -0.81
N ALA A 67 -26.82 22.09 -1.59
CA ALA A 67 -26.89 20.71 -1.14
C ALA A 67 -25.92 20.44 0.02
N ARG A 68 -24.68 20.94 -0.07
CA ARG A 68 -23.68 20.84 1.01
C ARG A 68 -24.13 21.55 2.28
N GLU A 69 -24.62 22.78 2.17
CA GLU A 69 -25.16 23.54 3.30
C GLU A 69 -26.32 22.78 3.98
N ALA A 70 -27.25 22.22 3.20
CA ALA A 70 -28.36 21.44 3.74
C ALA A 70 -27.90 20.14 4.43
N VAL A 71 -26.92 19.44 3.86
CA VAL A 71 -26.35 18.22 4.46
C VAL A 71 -25.62 18.57 5.76
N GLU A 72 -24.84 19.64 5.78
CA GLU A 72 -24.13 20.08 6.98
C GLU A 72 -25.09 20.49 8.10
N MET A 73 -26.14 21.26 7.78
CA MET A 73 -27.18 21.61 8.75
C MET A 73 -27.87 20.36 9.33
N ARG A 74 -28.22 19.38 8.50
CA ARG A 74 -28.81 18.11 8.98
C ARG A 74 -27.84 17.35 9.88
N ALA A 75 -26.59 17.23 9.48
CA ALA A 75 -25.57 16.55 10.28
C ALA A 75 -25.34 17.24 11.64
N GLN A 76 -25.36 18.58 11.68
CA GLN A 76 -25.27 19.33 12.94
C GLN A 76 -26.49 19.10 13.84
N VAL A 77 -27.70 19.09 13.28
CA VAL A 77 -28.94 18.80 14.02
C VAL A 77 -28.92 17.38 14.59
N GLU A 78 -28.56 16.39 13.79
CA GLU A 78 -28.45 14.98 14.23
C GLU A 78 -27.42 14.82 15.35
N ARG A 79 -26.25 15.45 15.23
CA ARG A 79 -25.23 15.44 16.30
C ARG A 79 -25.76 16.07 17.59
N LYS A 80 -26.49 17.19 17.50
CA LYS A 80 -27.08 17.85 18.67
C LYS A 80 -28.17 17.01 19.33
N MET A 81 -29.00 16.34 18.53
CA MET A 81 -30.02 15.41 19.03
C MET A 81 -29.37 14.21 19.71
N ALA A 82 -28.35 13.60 19.09
CA ALA A 82 -27.61 12.49 19.67
C ALA A 82 -26.90 12.87 20.98
N GLN A 83 -26.32 14.07 21.07
CA GLN A 83 -25.73 14.58 22.32
C GLN A 83 -26.78 14.73 23.41
N LYS A 84 -27.93 15.34 23.09
CA LYS A 84 -29.04 15.50 24.05
C LYS A 84 -29.61 14.16 24.51
N GLU A 85 -29.69 13.16 23.63
CA GLU A 85 -30.09 11.81 24.01
C GLU A 85 -29.06 11.11 24.89
N LYS A 86 -27.76 11.31 24.64
CA LYS A 86 -26.69 10.78 25.50
C LYS A 86 -26.74 11.40 26.89
N GLU A 87 -26.89 12.71 26.99
CA GLU A 87 -27.02 13.43 28.25
C GLU A 87 -28.23 12.93 29.06
N LYS A 88 -29.41 12.78 28.42
CA LYS A 88 -30.59 12.19 29.05
C LYS A 88 -30.37 10.75 29.53
N LYS A 89 -29.59 9.94 28.78
CA LYS A 89 -29.24 8.58 29.18
C LYS A 89 -28.30 8.59 30.38
N GLU A 90 -27.32 9.48 30.40
CA GLU A 90 -26.39 9.65 31.52
C GLU A 90 -27.11 10.14 32.78
N GLU A 91 -28.02 11.10 32.67
CA GLU A 91 -28.84 11.59 33.77
C GLU A 91 -29.71 10.46 34.36
N LYS A 92 -30.39 9.68 33.53
CA LYS A 92 -31.16 8.51 33.98
C LYS A 92 -30.28 7.48 34.69
N LEU A 93 -29.08 7.22 34.17
CA LEU A 93 -28.13 6.30 34.83
C LEU A 93 -27.64 6.87 36.17
N ARG A 94 -27.46 8.19 36.26
CA ARG A 94 -27.08 8.90 37.48
C ARG A 94 -28.19 8.84 38.54
N GLU A 95 -29.44 9.07 38.16
CA GLU A 95 -30.61 8.91 39.02
C GLU A 95 -30.74 7.46 39.52
N LEU A 96 -30.65 6.48 38.62
CA LEU A 96 -30.67 5.05 39.00
C LEU A 96 -29.53 4.70 39.95
N ALA A 97 -28.32 5.22 39.71
CA ALA A 97 -27.18 5.02 40.60
C ALA A 97 -27.39 5.70 41.96
N GLN A 98 -28.00 6.89 41.99
CA GLN A 98 -28.34 7.58 43.23
C GLN A 98 -29.39 6.81 44.03
N ILE A 99 -30.47 6.36 43.39
CA ILE A 99 -31.50 5.50 44.02
C ILE A 99 -30.86 4.22 44.56
N ALA A 100 -29.97 3.57 43.80
CA ALA A 100 -29.25 2.39 44.25
C ALA A 100 -28.34 2.67 45.46
N ARG A 101 -27.67 3.84 45.48
CA ARG A 101 -26.87 4.29 46.63
C ARG A 101 -27.72 4.61 47.84
N GLU A 102 -28.85 5.30 47.68
CA GLU A 102 -29.78 5.62 48.78
C GLU A 102 -30.39 4.35 49.38
N LYS A 103 -30.79 3.39 48.54
CA LYS A 103 -31.21 2.05 48.98
C LYS A 103 -30.09 1.32 49.74
N ARG A 104 -28.83 1.49 49.34
CA ARG A 104 -27.67 0.92 50.04
C ARG A 104 -27.27 1.68 51.31
N ALA A 105 -27.50 3.00 51.35
CA ALA A 105 -27.13 3.90 52.44
C ALA A 105 -28.19 3.94 53.55
N GLY A 106 -29.39 3.37 53.33
CA GLY A 106 -30.33 3.06 54.41
C GLY A 106 -30.93 4.29 55.11
N ILE A 107 -31.19 5.39 54.39
CA ILE A 107 -31.89 6.54 54.96
C ILE A 107 -33.38 6.46 54.59
N LYS A 108 -34.16 5.76 55.41
CA LYS A 108 -35.62 5.94 55.48
C LYS A 108 -36.01 6.34 56.90
N VAL A 109 -36.49 7.58 57.03
CA VAL A 109 -37.15 8.07 58.26
C VAL A 109 -38.51 7.38 58.47
N HIS A 110 -39.04 6.70 57.44
CA HIS A 110 -40.31 5.97 57.47
C HIS A 110 -40.16 4.42 57.56
N GLU A 111 -38.93 3.90 57.71
CA GLU A 111 -38.60 2.45 57.78
C GLU A 111 -38.02 2.08 59.15
N LYS A 112 -38.21 2.90 60.18
CA LYS A 112 -37.75 2.57 61.54
C LYS A 112 -38.41 1.29 62.06
N GLU A 113 -39.68 1.08 61.76
CA GLU A 113 -40.43 -0.09 62.24
C GLU A 113 -40.14 -1.38 61.46
N GLU A 114 -39.86 -1.30 60.15
CA GLU A 114 -39.45 -2.46 59.34
C GLU A 114 -37.96 -2.80 59.52
N ASN A 115 -37.06 -1.81 59.57
CA ASN A 115 -35.64 -2.04 59.82
C ASN A 115 -35.36 -2.63 61.19
N GLU A 116 -36.17 -2.38 62.22
CA GLU A 116 -35.99 -3.01 63.53
C GLU A 116 -36.20 -4.53 63.45
N ARG A 117 -37.19 -4.98 62.66
CA ARG A 117 -37.45 -6.40 62.42
C ARG A 117 -36.37 -7.05 61.56
N GLU A 118 -35.98 -6.40 60.46
CA GLU A 118 -34.85 -6.88 59.63
C GLU A 118 -33.53 -6.89 60.41
N ARG A 119 -33.28 -5.90 61.28
CA ARG A 119 -32.05 -5.84 62.09
C ARG A 119 -32.02 -6.92 63.18
N ASP A 120 -33.18 -7.31 63.71
CA ASP A 120 -33.32 -8.45 64.63
C ASP A 120 -33.16 -9.80 63.89
N GLU A 121 -33.70 -9.92 62.68
CA GLU A 121 -33.51 -11.09 61.81
C GLU A 121 -32.04 -11.24 61.38
N ILE A 122 -31.37 -10.16 60.97
CA ILE A 122 -29.94 -10.15 60.65
C ILE A 122 -29.09 -10.53 61.87
N ARG A 123 -29.48 -10.15 63.10
CA ARG A 123 -28.77 -10.58 64.32
C ARG A 123 -28.95 -12.07 64.57
N HIS A 124 -30.14 -12.60 64.31
CA HIS A 124 -30.44 -14.02 64.43
C HIS A 124 -29.70 -14.85 63.36
N GLU A 125 -29.71 -14.38 62.11
CA GLU A 125 -29.03 -15.00 60.97
C GLU A 125 -27.51 -14.99 61.17
N ARG A 126 -26.89 -13.87 61.56
CA ARG A 126 -25.45 -13.83 61.92
C ARG A 126 -25.09 -14.73 63.09
N ARG A 127 -26.03 -15.06 63.98
CA ARG A 127 -25.81 -16.01 65.07
C ARG A 127 -25.79 -17.44 64.51
N LYS A 128 -26.70 -17.73 63.58
CA LYS A 128 -26.82 -19.01 62.88
C LYS A 128 -25.65 -19.26 61.93
N ASP A 129 -25.21 -18.25 61.17
CA ASP A 129 -24.04 -18.32 60.30
C ASP A 129 -22.76 -18.49 61.09
N ARG A 130 -22.56 -17.74 62.18
CA ARG A 130 -21.41 -17.98 63.07
C ARG A 130 -21.42 -19.38 63.67
N GLN A 131 -22.59 -19.99 63.85
CA GLN A 131 -22.71 -21.37 64.32
C GLN A 131 -22.43 -22.37 63.18
N HIS A 132 -22.90 -22.09 61.97
CA HIS A 132 -22.62 -22.87 60.76
C HIS A 132 -21.13 -22.83 60.41
N ASP A 133 -20.52 -21.65 60.37
CA ASP A 133 -19.09 -21.46 60.14
C ASP A 133 -18.24 -22.09 61.24
N ARG A 134 -18.67 -22.04 62.51
CA ARG A 134 -17.95 -22.72 63.60
C ARG A 134 -18.03 -24.24 63.47
N ASN A 135 -19.13 -24.76 62.91
CA ASN A 135 -19.28 -26.19 62.60
C ASN A 135 -18.49 -26.59 61.34
N VAL A 136 -18.49 -25.76 60.31
CA VAL A 136 -17.76 -25.99 59.05
C VAL A 136 -16.24 -25.83 59.26
N ALA A 137 -15.80 -24.88 60.07
CA ALA A 137 -14.39 -24.72 60.47
C ALA A 137 -13.90 -25.90 61.32
N ARG A 138 -14.78 -26.55 62.08
CA ARG A 138 -14.49 -27.81 62.78
C ARG A 138 -14.40 -29.01 61.84
N ALA A 139 -15.01 -28.95 60.65
CA ALA A 139 -15.10 -30.08 59.73
C ALA A 139 -13.88 -30.24 58.81
N ALA A 140 -13.19 -29.14 58.41
CA ALA A 140 -11.97 -29.23 57.60
C ALA A 140 -11.15 -27.90 57.58
N PRO A 141 -10.26 -27.65 58.56
CA PRO A 141 -9.52 -26.39 58.67
C PRO A 141 -8.46 -26.16 57.58
N ASP A 142 -7.85 -27.22 57.02
CA ASP A 142 -6.61 -27.06 56.25
C ASP A 142 -6.78 -26.78 54.75
N LYS A 143 -7.95 -27.07 54.17
CA LYS A 143 -8.13 -27.04 52.70
C LYS A 143 -8.72 -25.74 52.15
N ARG A 144 -9.30 -24.88 53.00
CA ARG A 144 -10.09 -23.72 52.56
C ARG A 144 -9.35 -22.38 52.65
N SER A 145 -8.45 -22.24 53.63
CA SER A 145 -7.74 -20.97 53.88
C SER A 145 -6.75 -20.60 52.77
N LYS A 146 -6.16 -21.57 52.06
CA LYS A 146 -5.21 -21.30 50.97
C LYS A 146 -5.90 -20.86 49.67
N LEU A 147 -6.97 -21.56 49.28
CA LEU A 147 -7.69 -21.32 48.02
C LEU A 147 -8.45 -20.00 47.99
N GLN A 148 -9.05 -19.60 49.12
CA GLN A 148 -9.83 -18.36 49.19
C GLN A 148 -8.92 -17.12 49.28
N LYS A 149 -7.77 -17.27 49.96
CA LYS A 149 -6.79 -16.20 50.14
C LYS A 149 -5.94 -15.92 48.91
N ASP A 150 -5.93 -16.83 47.93
CA ASP A 150 -5.36 -16.61 46.60
C ASP A 150 -6.39 -15.96 45.65
N GLN A 151 -7.69 -16.18 45.84
CA GLN A 151 -8.78 -15.57 45.05
C GLN A 151 -9.02 -14.09 45.39
N ASP A 152 -8.86 -13.71 46.67
CA ASP A 152 -9.13 -12.35 47.15
C ASP A 152 -7.91 -11.41 47.10
N ARG A 153 -6.79 -11.81 46.49
CA ARG A 153 -5.60 -10.95 46.40
C ARG A 153 -5.83 -9.82 45.40
N ASP A 154 -5.63 -8.59 45.86
CA ASP A 154 -5.68 -7.42 45.01
C ASP A 154 -4.62 -7.49 43.90
N ILE A 155 -4.94 -6.94 42.73
CA ILE A 155 -4.10 -6.97 41.52
C ILE A 155 -2.69 -6.43 41.81
N SER A 156 -2.56 -5.45 42.70
CA SER A 156 -1.26 -4.91 43.15
C SER A 156 -0.44 -5.89 43.98
N GLU A 157 -1.07 -6.73 44.81
CA GLU A 157 -0.38 -7.76 45.61
C GLU A 157 0.03 -8.95 44.74
N LEU A 158 -0.76 -9.30 43.73
CA LEU A 158 -0.40 -10.30 42.72
C LEU A 158 0.82 -9.86 41.90
N ILE A 159 0.91 -8.57 41.55
CA ILE A 159 2.07 -7.99 40.87
C ILE A 159 3.31 -8.01 41.77
N ALA A 160 3.16 -7.65 43.05
CA ALA A 160 4.26 -7.68 44.03
C ALA A 160 4.75 -9.11 44.35
N LEU A 161 3.86 -10.11 44.30
CA LEU A 161 4.18 -11.53 44.47
C LEU A 161 4.75 -12.18 43.19
N GLY A 162 4.88 -11.41 42.09
CA GLY A 162 5.43 -11.89 40.83
C GLY A 162 4.59 -12.98 40.16
N VAL A 163 3.31 -13.11 40.51
CA VAL A 163 2.41 -14.08 39.86
C VAL A 163 2.19 -13.59 38.43
N PRO A 164 2.61 -14.35 37.41
CA PRO A 164 2.54 -13.90 36.03
C PRO A 164 1.08 -13.66 35.64
N ASN A 165 0.79 -12.46 35.17
CA ASN A 165 -0.51 -12.14 34.59
C ASN A 165 -0.72 -13.01 33.35
N GLN A 166 -1.40 -14.15 33.52
CA GLN A 166 -1.80 -15.02 32.42
C GLN A 166 -2.77 -14.20 31.58
N ARG A 167 -2.28 -13.64 30.48
CA ARG A 167 -3.13 -13.10 29.43
C ARG A 167 -3.92 -14.27 28.86
N VAL A 168 -5.10 -14.51 29.41
CA VAL A 168 -6.00 -15.54 28.93
C VAL A 168 -6.52 -15.05 27.58
N SER A 169 -5.85 -15.46 26.51
CA SER A 169 -6.38 -15.34 25.16
C SER A 169 -7.57 -16.28 25.09
N THR A 170 -8.77 -15.74 24.98
CA THR A 170 -10.02 -16.52 24.91
C THR A 170 -10.11 -17.36 23.62
N GLU A 171 -9.25 -17.07 22.64
CA GLU A 171 -9.20 -17.73 21.33
C GLU A 171 -7.93 -18.59 21.17
N ILE A 172 -8.06 -19.68 20.41
CA ILE A 172 -6.97 -20.59 20.03
C ILE A 172 -5.87 -19.78 19.35
N GLN A 173 -4.67 -19.78 19.93
CA GLN A 173 -3.52 -19.09 19.37
C GLN A 173 -3.01 -19.85 18.14
N TYR A 174 -3.05 -19.22 16.96
CA TYR A 174 -2.45 -19.76 15.74
C TYR A 174 -0.96 -19.43 15.67
N ASP A 175 -0.17 -20.29 15.02
CA ASP A 175 1.27 -20.09 14.80
C ASP A 175 1.49 -18.83 13.93
N GLN A 176 2.34 -17.89 14.41
CA GLN A 176 2.69 -16.66 13.70
C GLN A 176 3.22 -16.91 12.28
N ARG A 177 3.88 -18.04 12.03
CA ARG A 177 4.41 -18.39 10.70
C ARG A 177 3.31 -18.68 9.68
N LEU A 178 2.10 -18.98 10.14
CA LEU A 178 0.94 -19.20 9.28
C LEU A 178 0.29 -17.88 8.85
N PHE A 179 0.47 -16.81 9.63
CA PHE A 179 0.05 -15.47 9.23
C PHE A 179 1.04 -14.89 8.21
N ASN A 180 0.51 -14.13 7.25
CA ASN A 180 1.26 -13.55 6.13
C ASN A 180 1.81 -14.57 5.11
N GLN A 181 1.29 -15.80 5.08
CA GLN A 181 1.53 -16.68 3.94
C GLN A 181 0.62 -16.24 2.77
N ASN A 182 1.22 -15.81 1.66
CA ASN A 182 0.48 -15.38 0.46
C ASN A 182 -0.09 -16.56 -0.36
N LYS A 183 -0.10 -17.76 0.22
CA LYS A 183 -0.48 -19.01 -0.45
C LYS A 183 -2.00 -19.06 -0.61
N GLY A 184 -2.47 -19.00 -1.85
CA GLY A 184 -3.89 -19.10 -2.21
C GLY A 184 -4.53 -17.83 -2.80
N LEU A 185 -3.89 -16.66 -2.71
CA LEU A 185 -4.38 -15.46 -3.40
C LEU A 185 -3.90 -15.38 -4.86
N SER A 186 -2.75 -15.98 -5.18
CA SER A 186 -2.14 -15.93 -6.52
C SER A 186 -2.50 -17.11 -7.43
N SER A 187 -3.06 -18.20 -6.90
CA SER A 187 -3.41 -19.42 -7.64
C SER A 187 -4.91 -19.51 -7.96
N GLY A 188 -5.58 -18.37 -8.14
CA GLY A 188 -7.01 -18.32 -8.43
C GLY A 188 -7.34 -18.83 -9.84
N PHE A 189 -8.46 -19.54 -9.96
CA PHE A 189 -9.04 -19.94 -11.24
C PHE A 189 -9.40 -18.68 -12.04
N ALA A 190 -8.60 -18.37 -13.07
CA ALA A 190 -8.74 -17.19 -13.91
C ALA A 190 -9.88 -17.37 -14.92
N GLY A 191 -11.12 -17.50 -14.41
CA GLY A 191 -12.35 -17.45 -15.22
C GLY A 191 -12.51 -18.52 -16.30
N GLY A 192 -11.69 -19.58 -16.29
CA GLY A 192 -11.68 -20.58 -17.37
C GLY A 192 -10.94 -20.14 -18.62
N GLU A 193 -10.06 -19.14 -18.54
CA GLU A 193 -9.15 -18.81 -19.63
C GLU A 193 -8.08 -19.90 -19.78
N ASP A 194 -8.33 -20.84 -20.69
CA ASP A 194 -7.44 -21.97 -21.02
C ASP A 194 -6.03 -21.53 -21.50
N GLU A 195 -5.89 -20.26 -21.90
CA GLU A 195 -4.64 -19.67 -22.37
C GLU A 195 -3.64 -19.39 -21.23
N LEU A 196 -4.09 -19.29 -19.97
CA LEU A 196 -3.23 -18.88 -18.86
C LEU A 196 -2.28 -19.97 -18.35
N TYR A 197 -2.42 -21.22 -18.80
CA TYR A 197 -1.51 -22.36 -18.52
C TYR A 197 -0.99 -22.47 -17.07
N ASN A 198 -1.84 -22.14 -16.09
CA ASN A 198 -1.52 -22.13 -14.64
C ASN A 198 -1.92 -23.46 -13.96
N VAL A 199 -1.63 -24.60 -14.60
CA VAL A 199 -2.04 -25.94 -14.11
C VAL A 199 -1.25 -26.36 -12.85
N TYR A 200 -0.05 -25.83 -12.67
CA TYR A 200 0.83 -26.18 -11.56
C TYR A 200 1.14 -24.97 -10.68
N ASP A 201 1.02 -25.15 -9.37
CA ASP A 201 1.29 -24.11 -8.37
C ASP A 201 2.78 -23.80 -8.20
N GLN A 202 3.67 -24.70 -8.64
CA GLN A 202 5.11 -24.62 -8.44
C GLN A 202 5.87 -24.91 -9.74
N PRO A 203 6.97 -24.19 -10.02
CA PRO A 203 7.81 -24.49 -11.16
C PRO A 203 8.54 -25.82 -10.95
N TRP A 204 8.73 -26.58 -12.03
CA TRP A 204 9.45 -27.86 -12.04
C TRP A 204 10.91 -27.79 -11.54
N ARG A 205 11.52 -26.60 -11.56
CA ARG A 205 12.88 -26.35 -11.06
C ARG A 205 12.85 -25.17 -10.09
N GLY A 206 13.45 -25.34 -8.90
CA GLY A 206 13.74 -24.26 -7.95
C GLY A 206 14.83 -23.28 -8.42
N GLY A 207 15.30 -23.42 -9.66
CA GLY A 207 16.45 -22.70 -10.19
C GLY A 207 16.27 -21.19 -10.28
N LYS A 208 15.05 -20.65 -10.37
CA LYS A 208 14.84 -19.19 -10.42
C LYS A 208 15.12 -18.50 -9.08
N ASP A 209 14.78 -19.16 -7.98
CA ASP A 209 15.05 -18.66 -6.62
C ASP A 209 16.51 -18.90 -6.24
N MET A 210 17.06 -20.06 -6.64
CA MET A 210 18.49 -20.34 -6.51
C MET A 210 19.37 -19.45 -7.40
N ALA A 211 18.90 -19.01 -8.57
CA ALA A 211 19.66 -18.13 -9.46
C ALA A 211 19.97 -16.77 -8.82
N GLN A 212 19.08 -16.26 -7.95
CA GLN A 212 19.32 -15.04 -7.19
C GLN A 212 20.41 -15.20 -6.13
N ASN A 213 20.77 -16.44 -5.78
CA ASN A 213 21.75 -16.78 -4.76
C ASN A 213 22.93 -17.62 -5.30
N LEU A 214 22.99 -17.88 -6.61
CA LEU A 214 23.93 -18.85 -7.19
C LEU A 214 25.38 -18.36 -7.08
N TYR A 215 25.58 -17.05 -7.07
CA TYR A 215 26.85 -16.41 -6.69
C TYR A 215 26.64 -14.91 -6.42
N ARG A 216 26.67 -14.51 -5.14
CA ARG A 216 26.71 -13.10 -4.72
C ARG A 216 27.82 -12.92 -3.69
N PRO A 217 29.05 -12.65 -4.13
CA PRO A 217 30.15 -12.36 -3.22
C PRO A 217 29.80 -11.13 -2.39
N SER A 218 29.67 -11.31 -1.08
CA SER A 218 29.49 -10.23 -0.14
C SER A 218 30.84 -9.91 0.48
N LYS A 219 31.37 -8.70 0.21
CA LYS A 219 32.65 -8.22 0.76
C LYS A 219 32.68 -8.24 2.30
N ASN A 220 31.52 -8.24 2.97
CA ASN A 220 31.44 -8.28 4.42
C ASN A 220 31.62 -9.69 4.97
N THR A 221 31.15 -10.72 4.27
CA THR A 221 31.18 -12.09 4.78
C THR A 221 32.60 -12.64 4.78
N ASP A 222 33.41 -12.29 3.79
CA ASP A 222 34.82 -12.69 3.73
C ASP A 222 35.70 -11.98 4.77
N LYS A 223 35.37 -10.74 5.15
CA LYS A 223 36.12 -10.01 6.19
C LYS A 223 35.97 -10.66 7.56
N ASP A 224 34.79 -11.17 7.89
CA ASP A 224 34.55 -11.85 9.15
C ASP A 224 35.19 -13.25 9.20
N ILE A 225 35.35 -13.91 8.03
CA ILE A 225 35.88 -15.28 7.93
C ILE A 225 37.40 -15.31 7.81
N TYR A 226 38.00 -14.43 6.99
CA TYR A 226 39.44 -14.41 6.72
C TYR A 226 40.19 -13.27 7.44
N GLY A 227 39.47 -12.36 8.10
CA GLY A 227 40.04 -11.23 8.82
C GLY A 227 40.80 -10.23 7.94
N ASP A 228 41.38 -9.21 8.56
CA ASP A 228 42.25 -8.22 7.89
C ASP A 228 43.60 -8.81 7.40
N ASP A 229 43.83 -10.11 7.62
CA ASP A 229 45.11 -10.78 7.39
C ASP A 229 45.44 -10.89 5.89
N LEU A 230 44.41 -10.90 5.02
CA LEU A 230 44.60 -10.80 3.57
C LEU A 230 45.15 -9.43 3.17
N ASP A 231 44.60 -8.36 3.76
CA ASP A 231 45.00 -6.98 3.46
C ASP A 231 46.40 -6.67 4.03
N THR A 232 46.82 -7.29 5.14
CA THR A 232 48.19 -7.19 5.66
C THR A 232 49.18 -8.01 4.83
N LEU A 233 48.83 -9.22 4.38
CA LEU A 233 49.68 -10.02 3.47
C LEU A 233 49.89 -9.30 2.13
N MET A 234 48.83 -8.72 1.56
CA MET A 234 48.89 -7.98 0.30
C MET A 234 49.69 -6.68 0.37
N LYS A 235 49.74 -6.00 1.53
CA LYS A 235 50.52 -4.76 1.72
C LYS A 235 52.01 -5.01 1.94
N ASN A 236 52.39 -6.22 2.32
CA ASN A 236 53.78 -6.58 2.49
C ASN A 236 54.41 -6.89 1.13
N ASN A 237 55.29 -6.01 0.63
CA ASN A 237 56.07 -6.16 -0.61
C ASN A 237 57.09 -7.33 -0.60
N ARG A 238 56.85 -8.40 0.17
CA ARG A 238 57.73 -9.58 0.26
C ARG A 238 57.72 -10.43 -1.01
N PHE A 239 56.74 -10.26 -1.89
CA PHE A 239 56.59 -11.03 -3.13
C PHE A 239 56.50 -10.10 -4.34
N VAL A 240 57.64 -9.57 -4.77
CA VAL A 240 57.79 -8.86 -6.04
C VAL A 240 58.72 -9.70 -6.92
N PRO A 241 58.26 -10.23 -8.07
CA PRO A 241 59.13 -10.93 -9.01
C PRO A 241 60.08 -9.96 -9.72
N ASP A 242 61.32 -10.38 -9.96
CA ASP A 242 62.35 -9.56 -10.66
C ASP A 242 62.04 -9.32 -12.14
N LYS A 243 61.09 -10.06 -12.72
CA LYS A 243 60.71 -9.96 -14.13
C LYS A 243 59.19 -9.89 -14.23
N GLU A 244 58.68 -8.69 -14.47
CA GLU A 244 57.25 -8.41 -14.56
C GLU A 244 56.73 -8.76 -15.98
N PHE A 245 55.48 -9.22 -16.05
CA PHE A 245 54.79 -9.51 -17.30
C PHE A 245 54.21 -8.20 -17.86
N SER A 246 54.34 -7.96 -19.17
CA SER A 246 53.76 -6.77 -19.81
C SER A 246 52.24 -6.73 -19.57
N GLY A 247 51.75 -5.68 -18.92
CA GLY A 247 50.33 -5.52 -18.56
C GLY A 247 50.04 -5.42 -17.05
N THR A 248 51.02 -5.73 -16.18
CA THR A 248 50.86 -5.55 -14.73
C THR A 248 51.33 -4.16 -14.26
N ASP A 249 50.58 -3.11 -14.60
CA ASP A 249 50.82 -1.77 -14.05
C ASP A 249 50.28 -1.66 -12.60
N ARG A 250 51.20 -1.53 -11.64
CA ARG A 250 50.88 -1.38 -10.21
C ARG A 250 50.31 -0.01 -9.85
N SER A 251 50.33 0.96 -10.78
CA SER A 251 49.79 2.31 -10.58
C SER A 251 48.27 2.42 -10.81
N ARG A 252 47.63 1.41 -11.43
CA ARG A 252 46.18 1.42 -11.62
C ARG A 252 45.46 0.89 -10.38
N GLN A 253 44.39 1.58 -9.98
CA GLN A 253 43.53 1.20 -8.85
C GLN A 253 43.20 -0.31 -8.89
N ARG A 254 43.23 -0.93 -7.69
CA ARG A 254 42.87 -2.35 -7.46
C ARG A 254 41.65 -2.72 -8.31
N ARG A 255 41.78 -3.77 -9.13
CA ARG A 255 40.70 -4.30 -9.97
C ARG A 255 39.57 -4.82 -9.06
N GLU A 256 38.61 -3.97 -8.72
CA GLU A 256 37.41 -4.34 -7.98
C GLU A 256 36.28 -4.72 -8.94
N GLY A 257 36.33 -5.94 -9.45
CA GLY A 257 35.29 -6.44 -10.34
C GLY A 257 35.67 -7.77 -10.98
N PRO A 258 34.72 -8.45 -11.66
CA PRO A 258 35.04 -9.60 -12.49
C PRO A 258 36.14 -9.24 -13.49
N VAL A 259 36.98 -10.23 -13.83
CA VAL A 259 38.17 -10.08 -14.67
C VAL A 259 37.86 -9.24 -15.91
N GLN A 260 38.43 -8.04 -15.96
CA GLN A 260 38.42 -7.19 -17.14
C GLN A 260 39.54 -7.68 -18.06
N PHE A 261 39.19 -8.06 -19.29
CA PHE A 261 40.16 -8.36 -20.33
C PHE A 261 40.67 -7.05 -20.92
N GLU A 262 41.98 -6.95 -21.10
CA GLU A 262 42.57 -5.87 -21.88
C GLU A 262 42.19 -6.10 -23.35
N ARG A 263 41.63 -5.07 -23.99
CA ARG A 263 41.42 -5.06 -25.44
C ARG A 263 42.80 -4.80 -26.04
N ASP A 264 43.44 -5.85 -26.54
CA ASP A 264 44.63 -5.70 -27.37
C ASP A 264 44.25 -4.84 -28.59
N GLU A 265 45.00 -3.77 -28.86
CA GLU A 265 44.68 -2.78 -29.91
C GLU A 265 44.72 -3.37 -31.34
N GLU A 266 45.23 -4.60 -31.49
CA GLU A 266 45.18 -5.37 -32.73
C GLU A 266 44.36 -6.64 -32.51
N ASP A 267 43.06 -6.56 -32.81
CA ASP A 267 42.13 -7.68 -32.83
C ASP A 267 42.63 -8.79 -33.79
N PRO A 268 43.20 -9.91 -33.28
CA PRO A 268 43.83 -10.93 -34.11
C PRO A 268 42.83 -11.73 -34.94
N PHE A 269 41.52 -11.62 -34.62
CA PHE A 269 40.45 -12.39 -35.25
C PHE A 269 39.52 -11.53 -36.11
N GLY A 270 39.76 -10.22 -36.22
CA GLY A 270 38.99 -9.31 -37.08
C GLY A 270 37.50 -9.18 -36.73
N LEU A 271 37.12 -9.57 -35.51
CA LEU A 271 35.77 -9.50 -34.98
C LEU A 271 35.29 -8.06 -34.77
N ASP A 272 36.18 -7.13 -34.46
CA ASP A 272 35.86 -5.70 -34.31
C ASP A 272 35.48 -5.08 -35.66
N LYS A 273 36.15 -5.44 -36.76
CA LYS A 273 35.74 -5.02 -38.12
C LYS A 273 34.38 -5.60 -38.52
N PHE A 274 34.15 -6.87 -38.20
CA PHE A 274 32.88 -7.54 -38.45
C PHE A 274 31.73 -6.90 -37.65
N LEU A 275 31.98 -6.54 -36.38
CA LEU A 275 31.01 -5.84 -35.53
C LEU A 275 30.76 -4.40 -36.00
N GLU A 276 31.78 -3.68 -36.46
CA GLU A 276 31.61 -2.34 -37.06
C GLU A 276 30.79 -2.38 -38.36
N GLU A 277 31.04 -3.35 -39.24
CA GLU A 277 30.28 -3.55 -40.48
C GLU A 277 28.81 -3.90 -40.19
N ALA A 278 28.56 -4.80 -39.22
CA ALA A 278 27.21 -5.11 -38.76
C ALA A 278 26.50 -3.89 -38.14
N LYS A 279 27.24 -3.00 -37.48
CA LYS A 279 26.70 -1.77 -36.88
C LYS A 279 26.43 -0.68 -37.92
N GLN A 280 27.23 -0.60 -38.99
CA GLN A 280 26.99 0.29 -40.13
C GLN A 280 25.77 -0.13 -40.95
N HIS A 281 25.50 -1.44 -41.07
CA HIS A 281 24.34 -1.96 -41.82
C HIS A 281 23.07 -2.20 -40.97
N GLY A 282 23.16 -2.13 -39.63
CA GLY A 282 22.03 -2.31 -38.70
C GLY A 282 21.37 -1.02 -38.18
N GLY A 283 21.75 0.15 -38.68
CA GLY A 283 21.33 1.46 -38.17
C GLY A 283 19.97 1.99 -38.67
N SER A 284 18.88 1.22 -38.55
CA SER A 284 17.52 1.77 -38.68
C SER A 284 17.00 2.18 -37.31
N LYS A 285 17.00 3.50 -37.09
CA LYS A 285 16.39 4.20 -35.95
C LYS A 285 14.93 3.75 -35.78
N ARG A 286 14.67 2.94 -34.76
CA ARG A 286 13.32 2.76 -34.20
C ARG A 286 13.14 3.83 -33.11
N PRO A 287 12.13 4.72 -33.17
CA PRO A 287 11.94 5.70 -32.12
C PRO A 287 11.45 5.00 -30.86
N GLU A 288 12.29 5.01 -29.84
CA GLU A 288 11.97 4.58 -28.49
C GLU A 288 11.05 5.64 -27.87
N SER A 289 9.84 5.21 -27.50
CA SER A 289 8.88 6.00 -26.74
C SER A 289 9.47 6.37 -25.38
N GLY A 290 9.80 7.64 -25.20
CA GLY A 290 10.18 8.22 -23.92
C GLY A 290 9.06 8.07 -22.91
N ARG A 291 9.22 7.09 -22.01
CA ARG A 291 8.47 6.94 -20.77
C ARG A 291 9.07 7.92 -19.75
N SER A 292 8.45 9.08 -19.60
CA SER A 292 8.79 10.03 -18.53
C SER A 292 8.50 9.39 -17.16
N LYS A 293 9.56 9.32 -16.35
CA LYS A 293 9.51 8.98 -14.93
C LYS A 293 9.96 10.25 -14.20
N GLU A 294 8.99 11.10 -13.87
CA GLU A 294 9.20 12.22 -12.95
C GLU A 294 8.76 11.75 -11.56
N TYR A 295 9.71 11.73 -10.63
CA TYR A 295 9.44 11.68 -9.20
C TYR A 295 9.68 13.10 -8.68
N GLU A 296 8.61 13.79 -8.30
CA GLU A 296 8.68 14.70 -7.15
C GLU A 296 7.52 14.40 -6.20
N HIS A 297 7.91 13.99 -5.00
CA HIS A 297 7.07 13.63 -3.88
C HIS A 297 7.21 14.73 -2.84
N GLU A 298 6.41 15.78 -2.93
CA GLU A 298 6.16 16.68 -1.78
C GLU A 298 4.78 16.42 -1.19
N GLY A 299 4.77 16.08 0.09
CA GLY A 299 3.62 15.56 0.80
C GLY A 299 2.54 16.58 1.14
N LYS A 300 1.34 16.05 1.43
CA LYS A 300 0.39 16.62 2.40
C LYS A 300 -0.60 15.57 2.88
N LYS A 301 -0.35 15.13 4.12
CA LYS A 301 -1.27 14.83 5.22
C LYS A 301 -2.79 14.82 4.94
N ARG A 302 -3.39 13.67 5.33
CA ARG A 302 -4.60 13.48 6.18
C ARG A 302 -6.00 13.89 5.65
N ARG A 303 -6.86 12.87 5.51
CA ARG A 303 -8.19 12.67 6.16
C ARG A 303 -8.79 11.38 5.54
N LYS A 304 -8.91 10.26 6.25
CA LYS A 304 -9.99 9.89 7.20
C LYS A 304 -11.38 10.15 6.62
N GLU A 305 -11.92 9.13 5.94
CA GLU A 305 -13.14 8.41 6.35
C GLU A 305 -13.02 6.96 5.92
#